data_AF-A0A950DJ67-F1
#
_entry.id   AF-A0A950DJ67-F1
#
_cell.length_a   1.000
_cell.length_b   1.000
_cell.length_c   1.000
_cell.angle_alpha   90.00
_cell.angle_beta   90.00
_cell.angle_gamma   90.00
#
_symmetry.space_group_name_H-M   'P 1'
#
loop_
_entity.id
_entity.type
_entity.pdbx_description
1 polymer ?
#
loop_
_entity_poly.entity_id
_entity_poly.type
_entity_poly.pdbx_seq_one_letter_code
_entity_poly.pdbx_strand_id
1 'polypeptide(L)'
;MRPTPPSLLTTLSIVLALVSRVFAFEPTPDQRRLFIEGAKLWPVYCAQCHNARPGSQFSPSQWDAITMHMRTQSIMPAKNMRAIKEFLQQAR
;
A
#
# COMPACT_ATOMS: atom_id res chain seq x y z
N MET A 1 -50.70 -7.38 19.79
CA MET A 1 -49.38 -7.98 19.46
C MET A 1 -48.31 -6.94 19.78
N ARG A 2 -47.46 -7.17 20.81
CA ARG A 2 -46.31 -6.29 21.10
C ARG A 2 -45.08 -6.89 20.42
N PRO A 3 -44.32 -6.12 19.63
CA PRO A 3 -43.07 -6.60 19.05
C PRO A 3 -42.05 -6.87 20.17
N THR A 4 -41.37 -8.01 20.11
CA THR A 4 -40.29 -8.37 21.04
C THR A 4 -39.03 -7.57 20.71
N PRO A 5 -38.33 -6.98 21.68
CA PRO A 5 -37.10 -6.23 21.43
C PRO A 5 -36.00 -7.18 20.92
N PRO A 6 -35.15 -6.74 19.97
CA PRO A 6 -34.06 -7.55 19.46
C PRO A 6 -33.09 -7.91 20.60
N SER A 7 -32.64 -9.17 20.64
CA SER A 7 -31.76 -9.66 21.70
C SER A 7 -30.37 -9.01 21.61
N LEU A 8 -29.73 -8.81 22.77
CA LEU A 8 -28.39 -8.21 22.92
C LEU A 8 -27.31 -8.83 22.02
N LEU A 9 -27.46 -10.12 21.69
CA LEU A 9 -26.58 -10.86 20.79
C LEU A 9 -26.69 -10.36 19.34
N THR A 10 -27.91 -10.11 18.87
CA THR A 10 -28.17 -9.58 17.52
C THR A 10 -27.60 -8.18 17.35
N THR A 11 -27.71 -7.34 18.38
CA THR A 11 -27.15 -5.98 18.35
C THR A 11 -25.62 -5.98 18.32
N LEU A 12 -24.96 -6.89 19.04
CA LEU A 12 -23.50 -6.98 19.09
C LEU A 12 -22.90 -7.43 17.75
N SER A 13 -23.52 -8.40 17.07
CA SER A 13 -23.05 -8.87 15.75
C SER A 13 -23.15 -7.79 14.67
N ILE A 14 -24.21 -6.99 14.70
CA ILE A 14 -24.40 -5.87 13.76
C ILE A 14 -23.32 -4.80 14.00
N VAL A 15 -23.07 -4.43 15.25
CA VAL A 15 -22.03 -3.46 15.60
C VAL A 15 -20.65 -3.95 15.16
N LEU A 16 -20.29 -5.21 15.42
CA LEU A 16 -19.00 -5.77 15.02
C LEU A 16 -18.80 -5.74 13.48
N ALA A 17 -19.83 -6.11 12.71
CA ALA A 17 -19.77 -6.10 11.25
C ALA A 17 -19.64 -4.69 10.66
N LEU A 18 -20.28 -3.68 11.26
CA LEU A 18 -20.14 -2.27 10.87
C LEU A 18 -18.73 -1.75 11.14
N VAL A 19 -18.15 -2.09 12.30
CA VAL A 19 -16.80 -1.65 12.69
C VAL A 19 -15.74 -2.23 11.74
N SER A 20 -15.84 -3.49 11.31
CA SER A 20 -14.86 -4.11 10.40
C SER A 20 -14.77 -3.43 9.03
N ARG A 21 -15.88 -2.92 8.48
CA ARG A 21 -15.88 -2.25 7.17
C ARG A 21 -15.19 -0.88 7.19
N VAL A 22 -15.20 -0.21 8.34
CA VAL A 22 -14.56 1.12 8.49
C VAL A 22 -13.03 1.03 8.39
N PHE A 23 -12.43 -0.12 8.69
CA PHE A 23 -10.98 -0.30 8.72
C PHE A 23 -10.36 -0.95 7.47
N ALA A 24 -11.17 -1.40 6.50
CA ALA A 24 -10.65 -2.01 5.28
C ALA A 24 -10.25 -0.94 4.25
N PHE A 25 -8.97 -0.56 4.23
CA PHE A 25 -8.41 0.23 3.13
C PHE A 25 -8.17 -0.67 1.93
N GLU A 26 -9.08 -0.66 0.96
CA GLU A 26 -8.88 -1.36 -0.31
C GLU A 26 -8.04 -0.52 -1.27
N PRO A 27 -6.96 -1.08 -1.87
CA PRO A 27 -6.22 -0.38 -2.91
C PRO A 27 -7.11 -0.06 -4.10
N THR A 28 -7.03 1.17 -4.59
CA THR A 28 -7.68 1.55 -5.84
C THR A 28 -7.13 0.72 -7.03
N PRO A 29 -7.89 0.59 -8.14
CA PRO A 29 -7.38 -0.08 -9.35
C PRO A 29 -6.04 0.48 -9.83
N ASP A 30 -5.84 1.79 -9.69
CA ASP A 30 -4.61 2.47 -10.04
C ASP A 30 -3.45 2.08 -9.13
N GLN A 31 -3.66 2.01 -7.81
CA GLN A 31 -2.64 1.55 -6.88
C GLN A 31 -2.25 0.10 -7.13
N ARG A 32 -3.22 -0.76 -7.42
CA ARG A 32 -2.95 -2.16 -7.77
C ARG A 32 -2.10 -2.27 -9.04
N ARG A 33 -2.42 -1.47 -10.07
CA ARG A 33 -1.62 -1.41 -11.30
C ARG A 33 -0.19 -0.94 -11.00
N LEU A 34 -0.04 0.16 -10.27
CA LEU A 34 1.26 0.72 -9.91
C LEU A 34 2.10 -0.24 -9.06
N PHE A 35 1.50 -0.99 -8.15
CA PHE A 35 2.18 -2.02 -7.36
C PHE A 35 2.80 -3.09 -8.26
N ILE A 36 2.03 -3.62 -9.22
CA ILE A 36 2.49 -4.65 -10.16
C ILE A 36 3.59 -4.10 -11.09
N GLU A 37 3.42 -2.89 -11.61
CA GLU A 37 4.43 -2.22 -12.43
C GLU A 37 5.71 -1.97 -11.62
N GLY A 38 5.59 -1.48 -10.39
CA GLY A 38 6.70 -1.20 -9.50
C GLY A 38 7.51 -2.44 -9.18
N ALA A 39 6.86 -3.57 -8.90
CA ALA A 39 7.54 -4.85 -8.66
C ALA A 39 8.42 -5.28 -9.84
N LYS A 40 7.98 -5.04 -11.08
CA LYS A 40 8.76 -5.34 -12.30
C LYS A 40 9.93 -4.39 -12.50
N LEU A 41 9.76 -3.12 -12.14
CA LEU A 41 10.75 -2.06 -12.35
C LEU A 41 11.80 -2.00 -11.24
N TRP A 42 11.45 -2.42 -10.02
CA TRP A 42 12.32 -2.39 -8.84
C TRP A 42 13.68 -3.07 -9.07
N PRO A 43 13.79 -4.32 -9.57
CA PRO A 43 15.10 -4.92 -9.79
C PRO A 43 15.87 -4.29 -10.96
N VAL A 44 15.18 -3.64 -11.91
CA VAL A 44 15.79 -3.01 -13.09
C VAL A 44 16.49 -1.71 -12.72
N TYR A 45 15.84 -0.88 -11.90
CA TYR A 45 16.33 0.45 -11.58
C TYR A 45 17.01 0.54 -10.20
N CYS A 46 16.47 -0.13 -9.18
CA CYS A 46 16.99 0.02 -7.81
C CYS A 46 18.27 -0.80 -7.56
N ALA A 47 18.63 -1.71 -8.47
CA ALA A 47 19.85 -2.51 -8.40
C ALA A 47 21.02 -1.91 -9.21
N GLN A 48 20.85 -0.74 -9.85
CA GLN A 48 21.86 -0.20 -10.78
C GLN A 48 23.12 0.31 -10.08
N CYS A 49 23.00 0.82 -8.86
CA CYS A 49 24.12 1.41 -8.11
C CYS A 49 24.53 0.58 -6.89
N HIS A 50 23.59 -0.15 -6.29
CA HIS A 50 23.79 -1.02 -5.13
C HIS A 50 22.69 -2.08 -5.12
N ASN A 51 22.77 -3.08 -4.25
CA ASN A 51 21.71 -4.07 -4.11
C ASN A 51 20.37 -3.39 -3.80
N ALA A 52 19.32 -3.79 -4.53
CA ALA A 52 17.99 -3.26 -4.32
C ALA A 52 17.52 -3.62 -2.91
N ARG A 53 17.05 -2.61 -2.17
CA ARG A 53 16.63 -2.75 -0.77
C ARG A 53 15.17 -3.26 -0.72
N PRO A 54 14.85 -4.27 0.11
CA PRO A 54 13.48 -4.79 0.22
C PRO A 54 12.55 -3.71 0.78
N GLY A 55 11.27 -3.73 0.36
CA GLY A 55 10.28 -2.74 0.79
C GLY A 55 10.11 -2.66 2.31
N SER A 56 10.24 -3.80 2.99
CA SER A 56 10.12 -3.92 4.44
C SER A 56 11.26 -3.27 5.25
N GLN A 57 12.34 -2.84 4.58
CA GLN A 57 13.50 -2.24 5.27
C GLN A 57 13.21 -0.85 5.85
N PHE A 58 12.30 -0.09 5.23
CA PHE A 58 11.98 1.28 5.64
C PHE A 58 10.47 1.45 5.75
N SER A 59 10.03 2.41 6.57
CA SER A 59 8.62 2.77 6.65
C SER A 59 8.13 3.35 5.32
N PRO A 60 6.81 3.30 5.04
CA PRO A 60 6.24 3.93 3.86
C PRO A 60 6.62 5.41 3.71
N SER A 61 6.68 6.17 4.82
CA SER A 61 7.04 7.59 4.80
C SER A 61 8.53 7.82 4.55
N GLN A 62 9.41 6.93 5.00
CA GLN A 62 10.85 6.99 4.67
C GLN A 62 11.08 6.78 3.17
N TRP A 63 10.30 5.90 2.55
CA TRP A 63 10.37 5.68 1.11
C TRP A 63 10.06 6.93 0.27
N ASP A 64 9.26 7.88 0.76
CA ASP A 64 9.02 9.15 0.04
C ASP A 64 10.32 9.93 -0.15
N ALA A 65 11.13 10.09 0.91
CA ALA A 65 12.39 10.80 0.83
C ALA A 65 13.46 10.01 0.06
N ILE A 66 13.56 8.70 0.30
CA ILE A 66 14.56 7.83 -0.32
C ILE A 66 14.34 7.76 -1.83
N THR A 67 13.12 7.53 -2.29
CA THR A 67 12.81 7.44 -3.73
C THR A 67 13.02 8.79 -4.43
N MET A 68 12.79 9.91 -3.74
CA MET A 68 13.11 11.25 -4.27
C MET A 68 14.62 11.38 -4.53
N HIS A 69 15.45 11.04 -3.55
CA HIS A 69 16.91 11.04 -3.71
C HIS A 69 17.38 10.07 -4.80
N MET A 70 16.94 8.81 -4.79
CA MET A 70 17.35 7.82 -5.80
C MET A 70 16.99 8.24 -7.22
N ARG A 71 15.87 8.96 -7.40
CA ARG A 71 15.48 9.48 -8.71
C ARG A 71 16.40 10.60 -9.19
N THR A 72 16.93 11.45 -8.32
CA THR A 72 17.87 12.49 -8.77
C THR A 72 19.21 11.90 -9.22
N GLN A 73 19.58 10.74 -8.66
CA GLN A 73 20.80 10.01 -9.03
C GLN A 73 20.66 9.12 -10.27
N SER A 74 19.41 8.81 -10.68
CA SER A 74 19.13 7.94 -11.82
C SER A 74 18.43 8.70 -12.94
N ILE A 75 18.66 8.33 -14.21
CA ILE A 75 17.89 8.89 -15.33
C ILE A 75 16.57 8.11 -15.42
N MET A 76 15.71 8.26 -14.40
CA MET A 76 14.45 7.53 -14.29
C MET A 76 13.24 8.43 -14.56
N PRO A 77 12.33 8.03 -15.49
CA PRO A 77 11.07 8.72 -15.69
C PRO A 77 10.20 8.78 -14.42
N ALA A 78 9.44 9.87 -14.25
CA ALA A 78 8.59 10.09 -13.08
C ALA A 78 7.56 8.98 -12.85
N LYS A 79 6.99 8.48 -13.93
CA LYS A 79 5.99 7.41 -13.89
C LYS A 79 6.58 6.11 -13.31
N ASN A 80 7.82 5.78 -13.68
CA ASN A 80 8.49 4.56 -13.21
C ASN A 80 8.80 4.68 -11.72
N MET A 81 9.31 5.84 -11.28
CA MET A 81 9.58 6.05 -9.86
C MET A 81 8.29 6.01 -9.02
N ARG A 82 7.18 6.52 -9.54
CA ARG A 82 5.88 6.46 -8.85
C ARG A 82 5.42 5.02 -8.64
N ALA A 83 5.55 4.17 -9.67
CA ALA A 83 5.22 2.76 -9.56
C ALA A 83 6.12 2.04 -8.54
N ILE A 84 7.44 2.27 -8.61
CA ILE A 84 8.39 1.72 -7.64
C ILE A 84 8.07 2.17 -6.21
N LYS A 85 7.74 3.44 -6.00
CA LYS A 85 7.37 3.96 -4.68
C LYS A 85 6.11 3.28 -4.14
N GLU A 86 5.07 3.14 -4.96
CA GLU A 86 3.84 2.44 -4.56
C GLU A 86 4.14 0.99 -4.16
N PHE A 87 4.96 0.29 -4.95
CA PHE A 87 5.42 -1.06 -4.62
C PHE A 87 6.14 -1.11 -3.27
N LEU A 88 7.12 -0.23 -3.03
CA LEU A 88 7.92 -0.22 -1.80
C LEU A 88 7.10 0.13 -0.55
N GLN A 89 6.10 1.00 -0.66
CA GLN A 89 5.23 1.41 0.46
C GLN A 89 4.23 0.32 0.86
N GLN A 90 3.88 -0.58 -0.06
CA GLN A 90 2.96 -1.69 0.17
C GLN A 90 3.69 -3.02 0.41
N ALA A 91 4.92 -3.18 -0.07
CA ALA A 91 5.76 -4.36 0.14
C ALA A 91 6.26 -4.40 1.60
N ARG A 92 5.41 -4.93 2.48
CA ARG A 92 5.69 -5.17 3.90
C ARG A 92 5.94 -6.65 4.13
#